data_AF-A0A8H7TTS5-F1
#
_entry.id   AF-A0A8H7TTS5-F1
#
_cell.length_a   1.000
_cell.length_b   1.000
_cell.length_c   1.000
_cell.angle_alpha   90.00
_cell.angle_beta   90.00
_cell.angle_gamma   90.00
#
_symmetry.space_group_name_H-M   'P 1'
#
loop_
_entity.id
_entity.type
_entity.pdbx_description
1 polymer ?
#
loop_
_entity_poly.entity_id
_entity_poly.type
_entity_poly.pdbx_seq_one_letter_code
_entity_poly.pdbx_strand_id
1 'polypeptide(L)'
;MASRPELKLDDEGGFIRFFKSLPDVGEDTVRIFDRGDWYTAHAQDATYIAQTVYKTTSVLRQLGRNDASGLPSVSMTITVFRQFLREALLKLGKRVEIWQSASGRMNWKCVKQASPGNLQDVEDDLGARLSPLP
;
A
#
# COMPACT_ATOMS: atom_id res chain seq x y z
N MET A 1 -22.56 -2.16 -12.96
CA MET A 1 -21.57 -1.08 -13.11
C MET A 1 -21.02 -0.80 -11.72
N ALA A 2 -19.80 -1.21 -11.42
CA ALA A 2 -19.21 -1.01 -10.09
C ALA A 2 -18.69 0.42 -9.99
N SER A 3 -19.45 1.26 -9.27
CA SER A 3 -19.09 2.64 -8.97
C SER A 3 -17.74 2.66 -8.26
N ARG A 4 -16.75 3.29 -8.89
CA ARG A 4 -15.47 3.59 -8.24
C ARG A 4 -15.77 4.45 -7.00
N PRO A 5 -15.29 4.08 -5.80
CA PRO A 5 -15.49 4.92 -4.63
C PRO A 5 -14.79 6.25 -4.87
N GLU A 6 -15.58 7.33 -4.93
CA GLU A 6 -15.08 8.69 -4.97
C GLU A 6 -14.36 8.95 -3.64
N LEU A 7 -13.04 9.10 -3.72
CA LEU A 7 -12.21 9.52 -2.60
C LEU A 7 -12.79 10.86 -2.10
N LYS A 8 -13.40 10.88 -0.92
CA LYS A 8 -13.87 12.13 -0.31
C LYS A 8 -12.67 13.07 -0.14
N LEU A 9 -12.70 14.16 -0.88
CA LEU A 9 -11.63 15.14 -1.13
C LEU A 9 -11.14 15.92 0.12
N ASP A 10 -11.77 15.76 1.30
CA ASP A 10 -11.41 16.52 2.50
C ASP A 10 -10.22 15.93 3.30
N ASP A 11 -9.87 14.66 3.09
CA ASP A 11 -8.87 13.95 3.91
C ASP A 11 -7.49 13.78 3.25
N GLU A 12 -7.35 14.15 1.96
CA GLU A 12 -6.11 13.95 1.20
C GLU A 12 -4.97 14.85 1.69
N GLY A 13 -5.27 16.12 2.01
CA GLY A 13 -4.25 17.07 2.48
C GLY A 13 -3.63 16.66 3.81
N GLY A 14 -4.45 16.12 4.73
CA GLY A 14 -3.96 15.64 6.01
C GLY A 14 -3.18 14.33 5.90
N PHE A 15 -3.60 13.42 5.02
CA PHE A 15 -2.82 12.23 4.69
C PHE A 15 -1.44 12.59 4.14
N ILE A 16 -1.36 13.53 3.18
CA ILE A 16 -0.09 13.94 2.59
C ILE A 16 0.83 14.55 3.66
N ARG A 17 0.30 15.37 4.56
CA ARG A 17 1.06 15.94 5.67
C ARG A 17 1.56 14.86 6.63
N PHE A 18 0.71 13.90 6.97
CA PHE A 18 1.09 12.74 7.78
C PHE A 18 2.20 11.91 7.10
N PHE A 19 2.02 11.55 5.83
CA PHE A 19 2.98 10.77 5.06
C PHE A 19 4.34 11.48 4.99
N LYS A 20 4.35 12.79 4.76
CA LYS A 20 5.57 13.62 4.78
C LYS A 20 6.21 13.75 6.16
N SER A 21 5.46 13.53 7.23
CA SER A 21 5.98 13.53 8.60
C SER A 21 6.55 12.18 9.04
N LEU A 22 6.28 11.11 8.29
CA LEU A 22 6.84 9.80 8.59
C LEU A 22 8.37 9.82 8.40
N PRO A 23 9.12 9.07 9.23
CA PRO A 23 10.56 8.94 9.06
C PRO A 23 10.88 8.28 7.71
N ASP A 24 12.02 8.63 7.14
CA ASP A 24 12.55 7.90 6.00
C ASP A 24 12.96 6.50 6.46
N VAL A 25 12.41 5.46 5.82
CA VAL A 25 12.68 4.05 6.13
C VAL A 25 13.63 3.41 5.12
N GLY A 26 14.26 4.23 4.27
CA GLY A 26 15.11 3.82 3.17
C GLY A 26 14.34 3.12 2.04
N GLU A 27 15.06 2.84 0.95
CA GLU A 27 14.51 2.22 -0.26
C GLU A 27 14.20 0.72 -0.09
N ASP A 28 14.60 0.11 1.04
CA ASP A 28 14.38 -1.32 1.32
C ASP A 28 13.00 -1.61 1.93
N THR A 29 12.29 -0.58 2.40
CA THR A 29 11.01 -0.72 3.09
C THR A 29 9.89 -0.07 2.29
N VAL A 30 8.86 -0.85 1.95
CA VAL A 30 7.69 -0.38 1.21
C VAL A 30 6.51 -0.17 2.16
N ARG A 31 5.91 1.02 2.14
CA ARG A 31 4.75 1.32 2.97
C ARG A 31 3.44 1.16 2.22
N ILE A 32 2.58 0.31 2.76
CA ILE A 32 1.24 0.04 2.26
C ILE A 32 0.22 0.54 3.26
N PHE A 33 -0.79 1.22 2.77
CA PHE A 33 -1.86 1.81 3.56
C PHE A 33 -3.17 1.07 3.26
N ASP A 34 -3.67 0.36 4.26
CA ASP A 34 -4.96 -0.31 4.22
C ASP A 34 -6.11 0.71 4.28
N ARG A 35 -6.98 0.68 3.28
CA ARG A 35 -8.20 1.51 3.19
C ARG A 35 -9.45 0.70 3.52
N GLY A 36 -9.31 -0.55 3.97
CA GLY A 36 -10.40 -1.47 4.26
C GLY A 36 -10.72 -2.38 3.07
N ASP A 37 -11.21 -1.79 1.97
CA ASP A 37 -11.61 -2.56 0.78
C ASP A 37 -10.49 -2.66 -0.28
N TRP A 38 -9.48 -1.80 -0.19
CA TRP A 38 -8.31 -1.78 -1.07
C TRP A 38 -7.09 -1.26 -0.34
N TYR A 39 -5.92 -1.44 -0.94
CA TYR A 39 -4.66 -0.93 -0.40
C TYR A 39 -4.13 0.21 -1.28
N THR A 40 -3.36 1.09 -0.67
CA THR A 40 -2.71 2.22 -1.34
C THR A 40 -1.24 2.29 -1.00
N ALA A 41 -0.40 2.66 -1.96
CA ALA A 41 1.01 3.00 -1.75
C ALA A 41 1.30 4.37 -2.36
N HIS A 42 2.33 5.05 -1.86
CA HIS A 42 2.59 6.45 -2.17
C HIS A 42 4.08 6.73 -2.45
N ALA A 43 4.38 7.85 -3.11
CA ALA A 43 5.73 8.26 -3.47
C ALA A 43 6.48 7.21 -4.33
N GLN A 44 7.74 6.91 -3.97
CA GLN A 44 8.59 5.97 -4.69
C GLN A 44 8.02 4.55 -4.66
N ASP A 45 7.38 4.16 -3.55
CA ASP A 45 6.71 2.86 -3.39
C ASP A 45 5.61 2.67 -4.43
N ALA A 46 4.84 3.72 -4.71
CA ALA A 46 3.79 3.66 -5.71
C ALA A 46 4.35 3.37 -7.10
N THR A 47 5.38 4.11 -7.51
CA THR A 47 6.06 3.91 -8.78
C THR A 47 6.66 2.51 -8.88
N TYR A 48 7.27 2.04 -7.79
CA TYR A 48 7.87 0.73 -7.72
C TYR A 48 6.84 -0.39 -7.92
N ILE A 49 5.70 -0.31 -7.24
CA ILE A 49 4.61 -1.28 -7.38
C ILE A 49 4.02 -1.23 -8.78
N ALA A 50 3.82 -0.03 -9.33
CA ALA A 50 3.30 0.16 -10.69
C ALA A 50 4.19 -0.53 -11.74
N GLN A 51 5.50 -0.37 -11.62
CA GLN A 51 6.48 -1.01 -12.52
C GLN A 51 6.64 -2.51 -12.27
N THR A 52 6.61 -2.94 -11.01
CA THR A 52 6.89 -4.34 -10.64
C THR A 52 5.69 -5.24 -10.87
N VAL A 53 4.49 -4.79 -10.46
CA VAL A 53 3.27 -5.60 -10.44
C VAL A 53 2.41 -5.33 -11.65
N TYR A 54 2.09 -4.06 -11.92
CA TYR A 54 1.23 -3.68 -13.06
C TYR A 54 2.00 -3.59 -14.38
N LYS A 55 3.33 -3.60 -14.36
CA LYS A 55 4.21 -3.41 -15.52
C LYS A 55 3.94 -2.11 -16.29
N THR A 56 3.33 -1.12 -15.64
CA THR A 56 3.00 0.18 -16.23
C THR A 56 2.90 1.26 -15.17
N THR A 57 3.35 2.48 -15.48
CA THR A 57 3.19 3.65 -14.61
C THR A 57 1.85 4.36 -14.81
N SER A 58 1.05 3.95 -15.80
CA SER A 58 -0.26 4.56 -16.09
C SER A 58 -1.31 4.36 -14.99
N VAL A 59 -1.06 3.44 -14.05
CA VAL A 59 -1.92 3.22 -12.87
C VAL A 59 -1.69 4.25 -11.76
N LEU A 60 -0.60 5.02 -11.84
CA LEU A 60 -0.30 6.06 -10.86
C LEU A 60 -1.32 7.19 -10.95
N ARG A 61 -1.79 7.62 -9.79
CA ARG A 61 -2.68 8.76 -9.57
C ARG A 61 -1.98 9.76 -8.68
N GLN A 62 -2.19 11.04 -8.92
CA GLN A 62 -1.75 12.06 -7.97
C GLN A 62 -2.82 12.22 -6.90
N LEU A 63 -2.39 12.08 -5.65
CA LEU A 63 -3.20 12.36 -4.46
C LEU A 63 -2.93 13.80 -4.01
N GLY A 64 -3.99 14.57 -3.74
CA GLY A 64 -3.93 16.00 -3.40
C GLY A 64 -4.30 16.96 -4.52
N ARG A 65 -4.22 18.27 -4.24
CA ARG A 65 -4.48 19.31 -5.26
C ARG A 65 -3.46 19.25 -6.40
N ASN A 66 -3.91 19.61 -7.61
CA ASN A 66 -3.18 19.68 -8.90
C ASN A 66 -2.01 20.70 -8.92
N ASP A 67 -1.26 20.80 -7.83
CA ASP A 67 -0.09 21.65 -7.66
C ASP A 67 1.18 20.78 -7.51
N ALA A 68 2.36 21.39 -7.46
CA ALA A 68 3.66 20.72 -7.27
C ALA A 68 3.78 19.88 -5.98
N SER A 69 2.76 19.86 -5.13
CA SER A 69 2.65 19.05 -3.92
C SER A 69 1.98 17.68 -4.12
N GLY A 70 1.54 17.35 -5.34
CA GLY A 70 0.88 16.09 -5.66
C GLY A 70 1.73 14.87 -5.29
N LEU A 71 1.12 13.92 -4.58
CA LEU A 71 1.79 12.69 -4.13
C LEU A 71 1.44 11.54 -5.09
N PRO A 72 2.41 10.99 -5.85
CA PRO A 72 2.12 9.86 -6.73
C PRO A 72 1.70 8.67 -5.89
N SER A 73 0.58 8.06 -6.27
CA SER A 73 -0.13 7.08 -5.47
C SER A 73 -0.68 5.98 -6.36
N VAL A 74 -0.67 4.75 -5.89
CA VAL A 74 -1.26 3.61 -6.58
C VAL A 74 -2.26 2.94 -5.66
N SER A 75 -3.41 2.57 -6.22
CA SER A 75 -4.41 1.77 -5.53
C SER A 75 -4.34 0.34 -6.05
N MET A 76 -4.40 -0.62 -5.14
CA MET A 76 -4.35 -2.03 -5.46
C MET A 76 -5.47 -2.78 -4.76
N THR A 77 -6.06 -3.75 -5.46
CA THR A 77 -7.02 -4.67 -4.85
C THR A 77 -6.29 -5.61 -3.89
N ILE A 78 -7.05 -6.28 -3.01
CA ILE A 78 -6.52 -7.29 -2.09
C ILE A 78 -5.70 -8.35 -2.85
N THR A 79 -6.20 -8.83 -3.99
CA THR A 79 -5.48 -9.81 -4.83
C THR A 79 -4.12 -9.29 -5.31
N VAL A 80 -4.07 -8.05 -5.78
CA VAL A 80 -2.82 -7.44 -6.26
C VAL A 80 -1.85 -7.17 -5.11
N PHE A 81 -2.37 -6.75 -3.96
CA PHE A 81 -1.58 -6.56 -2.75
C PHE A 81 -0.90 -7.86 -2.33
N ARG A 82 -1.62 -8.98 -2.29
CA ARG A 82 -1.07 -10.31 -1.99
C ARG A 82 0.02 -10.73 -2.96
N GLN A 83 -0.19 -10.49 -4.25
CA GLN A 83 0.82 -10.73 -5.28
C GLN A 83 2.06 -9.85 -5.02
N PHE A 84 1.87 -8.56 -4.76
CA PHE A 84 2.95 -7.64 -4.46
C PHE A 84 3.75 -8.08 -3.23
N LEU A 85 3.07 -8.43 -2.15
CA LEU A 85 3.66 -8.86 -0.90
C LEU A 85 4.59 -10.08 -1.11
N ARG A 86 4.13 -11.06 -1.88
CA ARG A 86 4.93 -12.23 -2.25
C ARG A 86 6.17 -11.85 -3.06
N GLU A 87 6.02 -10.99 -4.07
CA GLU A 87 7.16 -10.53 -4.88
C GLU A 87 8.16 -9.73 -4.05
N ALA A 88 7.68 -8.81 -3.22
CA ALA A 88 8.49 -7.93 -2.39
C ALA A 88 9.32 -8.74 -1.37
N LEU A 89 8.68 -9.67 -0.66
CA LEU A 89 9.32 -10.44 0.41
C LEU A 89 10.18 -11.58 -0.15
N LEU A 90 9.67 -12.36 -1.11
CA LEU A 90 10.33 -13.59 -1.54
C LEU A 90 11.30 -13.42 -2.70
N LYS A 91 11.09 -12.43 -3.58
CA LYS A 91 11.97 -12.21 -4.74
C LYS A 91 12.89 -11.03 -4.58
N LEU A 92 12.37 -9.94 -4.01
CA LEU A 92 13.07 -8.67 -3.96
C LEU A 92 13.81 -8.45 -2.64
N GLY A 93 13.53 -9.27 -1.62
CA GLY A 93 14.18 -9.16 -0.33
C GLY A 93 13.80 -7.89 0.46
N LYS A 94 12.70 -7.22 0.09
CA LYS A 94 12.28 -5.96 0.70
C LYS A 94 11.41 -6.19 1.93
N ARG A 95 11.37 -5.18 2.80
CA ARG A 95 10.46 -5.10 3.94
C ARG A 95 9.17 -4.43 3.52
N VAL A 96 8.05 -4.82 4.13
CA VAL A 96 6.72 -4.25 3.86
C VAL A 96 6.08 -3.87 5.18
N GLU A 97 5.64 -2.62 5.31
CA GLU A 97 4.88 -2.15 6.47
C GLU A 97 3.44 -1.89 6.05
N ILE A 98 2.48 -2.48 6.78
CA ILE A 98 1.06 -2.26 6.55
C ILE A 98 0.53 -1.32 7.62
N TRP A 99 0.11 -0.16 7.16
CA TRP A 99 -0.45 0.92 7.96
C TRP A 99 -1.96 0.91 7.82
N GLN A 100 -2.67 0.92 8.94
CA GLN A 100 -4.12 0.96 8.96
C GLN A 100 -4.60 2.16 9.75
N SER A 101 -5.73 2.74 9.34
CA SER A 101 -6.42 3.78 10.09
C SER A 101 -7.61 3.19 10.83
N ALA A 102 -7.66 3.39 12.14
CA ALA A 102 -8.85 3.05 12.92
C ALA A 102 -9.99 4.04 12.57
N SER A 103 -11.05 3.53 11.94
CA SER A 103 -12.31 4.25 11.70
C SER A 103 -12.25 5.44 10.74
N GLY A 104 -11.31 5.42 9.77
CA GLY A 104 -11.27 6.42 8.69
C GLY A 104 -10.84 7.83 9.12
N ARG A 105 -10.26 7.98 10.32
CA ARG A 105 -9.65 9.25 10.77
C ARG A 105 -8.16 9.28 10.36
N MET A 106 -7.51 10.44 10.41
CA MET A 106 -6.06 10.61 10.15
C MET A 106 -5.12 9.97 11.20
N ASN A 107 -5.49 8.83 11.78
CA ASN A 107 -4.73 8.11 12.80
C ASN A 107 -4.20 6.79 12.22
N TRP A 108 -3.17 6.88 11.40
CA TRP A 108 -2.51 5.74 10.80
C TRP A 108 -1.52 5.11 11.77
N LYS A 109 -1.61 3.79 11.92
CA LYS A 109 -0.67 3.01 12.74
C LYS A 109 -0.17 1.83 11.93
N CYS A 110 1.11 1.52 12.09
CA CYS A 110 1.66 0.28 11.57
C CYS A 110 1.03 -0.88 12.37
N VAL A 111 0.20 -1.67 11.71
CA VAL A 111 -0.51 -2.80 12.34
C VAL A 111 0.15 -4.12 12.04
N LYS A 112 0.89 -4.22 10.93
CA LYS A 112 1.60 -5.42 10.50
C LYS A 112 2.90 -5.02 9.83
N GLN A 113 3.95 -5.82 10.06
CA GLN A 113 5.23 -5.66 9.40
C GLN A 113 5.68 -7.01 8.84
N ALA A 114 6.23 -6.99 7.64
CA ALA A 114 6.76 -8.16 6.99
C ALA A 114 8.17 -7.90 6.50
N SER A 115 9.02 -8.90 6.62
CA SER A 115 10.36 -8.90 6.03
C SER A 115 10.69 -10.31 5.56
N PRO A 116 11.68 -10.50 4.68
CA PRO A 116 12.03 -11.84 4.19
C PRO A 116 12.34 -12.84 5.30
N GLY A 117 12.81 -12.37 6.47
CA GLY A 117 13.06 -13.19 7.65
C GLY A 117 11.94 -13.19 8.70
N ASN A 118 10.90 -12.37 8.54
CA ASN A 118 9.75 -12.32 9.44
C ASN A 118 8.44 -12.16 8.63
N LEU A 119 7.78 -13.29 8.37
CA LEU A 119 6.54 -13.35 7.59
C LEU A 119 5.29 -13.52 8.46
N GLN A 120 5.46 -13.66 9.78
CA GLN A 120 4.43 -14.08 10.72
C GLN A 120 3.15 -13.23 10.65
N ASP A 121 3.30 -11.90 10.62
CA ASP A 121 2.18 -10.96 10.56
C ASP A 121 1.40 -10.99 9.24
N VAL A 122 1.99 -11.57 8.19
CA VAL A 122 1.41 -11.60 6.84
C VAL A 122 1.22 -13.01 6.29
N GLU A 123 1.37 -14.06 7.10
CA GLU A 123 1.16 -15.44 6.67
C GLU A 123 -0.24 -15.65 6.10
N ASP A 124 -1.27 -15.09 6.75
CA ASP A 124 -2.66 -15.14 6.27
C ASP A 124 -2.83 -14.44 4.91
N ASP A 125 -2.10 -13.35 4.69
CA ASP A 125 -2.19 -12.57 3.45
C ASP A 125 -1.39 -13.22 2.31
N LEU A 126 -0.23 -13.82 2.61
CA LEU A 126 0.54 -14.65 1.68
C LEU A 126 -0.19 -15.94 1.27
N GLY A 127 -1.18 -16.35 2.07
CA GLY A 127 -2.02 -17.50 1.76
C GLY A 127 -1.69 -18.75 2.57
N ALA A 128 -1.46 -18.63 3.88
CA ALA A 128 -1.64 -19.70 4.86
C ALA A 128 -3.14 -20.09 5.01
N ARG A 129 -3.82 -20.24 3.87
CA ARG A 129 -4.94 -21.12 3.63
C ARG A 129 -5.02 -21.31 2.11
N LEU A 130 -4.10 -22.13 1.58
CA LEU A 130 -4.52 -23.10 0.56
C LEU A 130 -5.80 -23.72 1.14
N SER A 131 -6.96 -23.32 0.62
CA SER A 131 -8.22 -23.91 1.06
C SER A 131 -8.08 -25.41 0.78
N PRO A 132 -8.13 -26.29 1.80
CA PRO A 132 -8.34 -27.68 1.50
C PRO A 132 -9.81 -27.82 1.06
N LEU A 133 -9.98 -28.30 -0.18
CA LEU A 133 -11.01 -29.27 -0.59
C LEU A 133 -12.46 -28.75 -0.78
N PRO A 134 -13.35 -29.48 -1.51
CA PRO A 134 -13.22 -30.85 -2.06
C PRO A 134 -12.91 -30.97 -3.55
#